data_AF-A0A225NLF0-F1
#
_entry.id   AF-A0A225NLF0-F1
#
_cell.length_a   1.000
_cell.length_b   1.000
_cell.length_c   1.000
_cell.angle_alpha   90.00
_cell.angle_beta   90.00
_cell.angle_gamma   90.00
#
_symmetry.space_group_name_H-M   'P 1'
#
loop_
_entity.id
_entity.type
_entity.pdbx_description
1 polymer ?
#
loop_
_entity_poly.entity_id
_entity_poly.type
_entity_poly.pdbx_seq_one_letter_code
_entity_poly.pdbx_strand_id
1 'polypeptide(L)'
;MTAPLCFAFIKANWHSEIVTRALTGFQDRLARHPGPVTVEVFDVPGAFELPLAAQRLARSHRFDAIAAAALVVDGGIYRHDFVAQSVVSGLMQAQLETDVPILSISLTPHHFQPTDDHVAFFSDHFLTKGREAAEAALAVAAPGYAAHALAPARATG
;
A
#
# COMPACT_ATOMS: atom_id res chain seq x y z
N MET A 1 -25.96 8.73 5.99
CA MET A 1 -25.11 7.56 6.28
C MET A 1 -23.98 7.58 5.26
N THR A 2 -22.73 7.51 5.70
CA THR A 2 -21.56 7.49 4.81
C THR A 2 -21.54 6.16 4.05
N ALA A 3 -21.23 6.18 2.75
CA ALA A 3 -21.09 4.96 1.95
C ALA A 3 -20.00 4.04 2.56
N PRO A 4 -20.17 2.70 2.52
CA PRO A 4 -19.14 1.78 2.99
C PRO A 4 -17.90 1.88 2.13
N LEU A 5 -16.73 1.97 2.78
CA LEU A 5 -15.44 1.97 2.11
C LEU A 5 -14.92 0.54 1.99
N CYS A 6 -14.35 0.20 0.84
CA CYS A 6 -13.76 -1.09 0.55
C CYS A 6 -12.31 -0.93 0.08
N PHE A 7 -11.38 -1.55 0.80
CA PHE A 7 -9.95 -1.52 0.47
C PHE A 7 -9.45 -2.91 0.11
N ALA A 8 -8.53 -2.99 -0.85
CA ALA A 8 -7.71 -4.18 -1.05
C ALA A 8 -6.36 -4.00 -0.37
N PHE A 9 -5.85 -5.04 0.29
CA PHE A 9 -4.50 -5.07 0.86
C PHE A 9 -3.74 -6.26 0.27
N ILE A 10 -2.74 -5.96 -0.56
CA ILE A 10 -1.89 -6.97 -1.20
C ILE A 10 -0.60 -7.06 -0.39
N LYS A 11 -0.21 -8.27 0.03
CA LYS A 11 1.04 -8.49 0.78
C LYS A 11 1.93 -9.51 0.09
N ALA A 12 3.21 -9.17 -0.03
CA ALA A 12 4.24 -10.11 -0.45
C ALA A 12 4.59 -11.10 0.67
N ASN A 13 4.97 -12.32 0.31
CA ASN A 13 5.28 -13.38 1.26
C ASN A 13 6.76 -13.46 1.67
N TRP A 14 7.66 -12.78 0.95
CA TRP A 14 9.03 -12.57 1.45
C TRP A 14 9.00 -11.66 2.68
N HIS A 15 9.69 -12.08 3.75
CA HIS A 15 9.66 -11.44 5.07
C HIS A 15 8.24 -11.28 5.63
N SER A 16 7.38 -12.28 5.41
CA SER A 16 5.95 -12.22 5.76
C SER A 16 5.68 -11.87 7.23
N GLU A 17 6.56 -12.23 8.15
CA GLU A 17 6.45 -11.86 9.58
C GLU A 17 6.44 -10.34 9.79
N ILE A 18 7.29 -9.60 9.08
CA ILE A 18 7.38 -8.13 9.13
C ILE A 18 6.27 -7.52 8.26
N VAL A 19 6.09 -8.03 7.03
CA VAL A 19 5.10 -7.47 6.08
C VAL A 19 3.68 -7.56 6.65
N THR A 20 3.35 -8.65 7.35
CA THR A 20 2.02 -8.83 7.99
C THR A 20 1.76 -7.77 9.07
N ARG A 21 2.80 -7.19 9.70
CA ARG A 21 2.64 -6.09 10.66
C ARG A 21 2.03 -4.85 10.01
N ALA A 22 2.32 -4.58 8.74
CA ALA A 22 1.66 -3.49 8.01
C ALA A 22 0.17 -3.76 7.83
N LEU A 23 -0.24 -4.99 7.55
CA LEU A 23 -1.67 -5.34 7.51
C LEU A 23 -2.33 -5.14 8.88
N THR A 24 -1.68 -5.59 9.96
CA THR A 24 -2.17 -5.36 11.34
C THR A 24 -2.35 -3.87 11.61
N GLY A 25 -1.35 -3.05 11.31
CA GLY A 25 -1.43 -1.60 11.51
C GLY A 25 -2.52 -0.93 10.68
N PHE A 26 -2.69 -1.40 9.44
CA PHE A 26 -3.72 -0.92 8.52
C PHE A 26 -5.13 -1.22 9.07
N GLN A 27 -5.37 -2.47 9.45
CA GLN A 27 -6.65 -2.90 10.05
C GLN A 27 -6.93 -2.21 11.39
N ASP A 28 -5.92 -2.10 12.27
CA ASP A 28 -6.03 -1.39 13.56
C ASP A 28 -6.53 0.04 13.38
N ARG A 29 -6.01 0.73 12.37
CA ARG A 29 -6.40 2.12 12.11
C ARG A 29 -7.79 2.20 11.51
N LEU A 30 -8.12 1.33 10.55
CA LEU A 30 -9.44 1.31 9.93
C LEU A 30 -10.56 0.93 10.92
N ALA A 31 -10.28 0.08 11.91
CA ALA A 31 -11.22 -0.25 12.97
C ALA A 31 -11.66 0.96 13.81
N ARG A 32 -10.92 2.06 13.78
CA ARG A 32 -11.24 3.33 14.47
C ARG A 32 -12.01 4.30 13.59
N HIS A 33 -12.23 3.97 12.31
CA HIS A 33 -13.04 4.79 11.43
C HIS A 33 -14.52 4.69 11.84
N PRO A 34 -15.27 5.82 11.91
CA PRO A 34 -16.64 5.83 12.42
C PRO A 34 -17.68 5.20 11.48
N GLY A 35 -17.36 5.09 10.19
CA GLY A 35 -18.22 4.48 9.18
C GLY A 35 -17.83 3.05 8.82
N PRO A 36 -18.69 2.32 8.10
CA PRO A 36 -18.40 0.95 7.67
C PRO A 36 -17.19 0.91 6.72
N VAL A 37 -16.22 0.05 7.04
CA VAL A 37 -15.02 -0.19 6.24
C VAL A 37 -14.75 -1.69 6.14
N THR A 38 -14.43 -2.17 4.95
CA THR A 38 -14.00 -3.55 4.70
C THR A 38 -12.60 -3.59 4.08
N VAL A 39 -11.85 -4.65 4.39
CA VAL A 39 -10.52 -4.90 3.81
C VAL A 39 -10.49 -6.33 3.27
N GLU A 40 -10.25 -6.48 1.97
CA GLU A 40 -9.94 -7.78 1.36
C GLU A 40 -8.43 -7.95 1.25
N VAL A 41 -7.91 -9.09 1.72
CA VAL A 41 -6.47 -9.35 1.78
C VAL A 41 -6.06 -10.33 0.68
N PHE A 42 -4.99 -10.02 -0.03
CA PHE A 42 -4.46 -10.81 -1.13
C PHE A 42 -2.97 -11.10 -0.91
N ASP A 43 -2.59 -12.36 -1.05
CA ASP A 43 -1.20 -12.80 -0.98
C ASP A 43 -0.57 -12.85 -2.37
N VAL A 44 0.68 -12.40 -2.48
CA VAL A 44 1.52 -12.61 -3.66
C VAL A 44 2.87 -13.21 -3.28
N PRO A 45 3.55 -13.94 -4.19
CA PRO A 45 4.85 -14.54 -3.91
C PRO A 45 5.87 -13.51 -3.42
N GLY A 46 6.12 -12.44 -4.18
CA GLY A 46 7.08 -11.39 -3.84
C GLY A 46 6.62 -9.99 -4.25
N ALA A 47 7.49 -9.00 -4.03
CA ALA A 47 7.21 -7.61 -4.37
C ALA A 47 6.94 -7.41 -5.87
N PHE A 48 7.60 -8.21 -6.72
CA PHE A 48 7.55 -8.07 -8.18
C PHE A 48 6.16 -8.37 -8.77
N GLU A 49 5.34 -9.16 -8.08
CA GLU A 49 3.96 -9.46 -8.48
C GLU A 49 2.96 -8.37 -8.05
N LEU A 50 3.34 -7.45 -7.15
CA LEU A 50 2.45 -6.41 -6.63
C LEU A 50 1.83 -5.54 -7.73
N PRO A 51 2.58 -5.01 -8.73
CA PRO A 51 2.00 -4.13 -9.75
C PRO A 51 0.88 -4.78 -10.56
N LEU A 52 1.09 -6.01 -11.02
CA LEU A 52 0.10 -6.73 -11.82
C LEU A 52 -1.13 -7.11 -10.99
N ALA A 53 -0.92 -7.57 -9.75
CA ALA A 53 -2.02 -7.88 -8.84
C ALA A 53 -2.86 -6.62 -8.55
N ALA A 54 -2.20 -5.50 -8.25
CA ALA A 54 -2.88 -4.24 -7.97
C ALA A 54 -3.66 -3.73 -9.18
N GLN A 55 -3.08 -3.78 -10.38
CA GLN A 55 -3.77 -3.38 -11.61
C GLN A 55 -5.02 -4.23 -11.87
N ARG A 56 -4.94 -5.56 -11.68
CA ARG A 56 -6.09 -6.46 -11.86
C ARG A 56 -7.22 -6.16 -10.87
N LEU A 57 -6.87 -5.92 -9.61
CA LEU A 57 -7.84 -5.55 -8.57
C LEU A 57 -8.45 -4.18 -8.85
N ALA A 58 -7.64 -3.20 -9.28
CA ALA A 58 -8.11 -1.87 -9.63
C ALA A 58 -9.13 -1.89 -10.78
N ARG A 59 -8.85 -2.66 -11.85
CA ARG A 59 -9.77 -2.82 -13.00
C ARG A 59 -11.10 -3.50 -12.64
N SER A 60 -11.22 -4.11 -11.46
CA SER A 60 -12.50 -4.64 -11.00
C SER A 60 -13.46 -3.55 -10.50
N HIS A 61 -12.95 -2.35 -10.21
CA HIS A 61 -13.69 -1.22 -9.65
C HIS A 61 -14.46 -1.54 -8.34
N ARG A 62 -14.01 -2.56 -7.59
CA ARG A 62 -14.59 -2.98 -6.31
C ARG A 62 -14.00 -2.27 -5.09
N PHE A 63 -12.89 -1.55 -5.27
CA PHE A 63 -12.10 -0.99 -4.18
C PHE A 63 -11.93 0.51 -4.36
N ASP A 64 -12.09 1.25 -3.28
CA ASP A 64 -11.87 2.71 -3.23
C ASP A 64 -10.37 3.04 -3.24
N ALA A 65 -9.54 2.15 -2.70
CA ALA A 65 -8.09 2.20 -2.82
C ALA A 65 -7.46 0.82 -2.59
N ILE A 66 -6.21 0.67 -3.01
CA ILE A 66 -5.43 -0.55 -2.88
C ILE A 66 -4.14 -0.23 -2.12
N ALA A 67 -3.80 -0.98 -1.08
CA ALA A 67 -2.50 -0.92 -0.42
C ALA A 67 -1.64 -2.12 -0.83
N ALA A 68 -0.38 -1.88 -1.21
CA ALA A 68 0.55 -2.91 -1.65
C ALA A 68 1.79 -2.93 -0.74
N ALA A 69 1.98 -4.01 0.03
CA ALA A 69 3.00 -4.13 1.04
C ALA A 69 4.08 -5.17 0.69
N ALA A 70 5.34 -4.77 0.83
CA ALA A 70 6.50 -5.63 0.71
C ALA A 70 7.68 -5.08 1.50
N LEU A 71 8.59 -5.96 1.86
CA LEU A 71 9.92 -5.60 2.35
C LEU A 71 10.94 -6.10 1.34
N VAL A 72 11.59 -5.17 0.64
CA VAL A 72 12.64 -5.46 -0.35
C VAL A 72 13.98 -5.12 0.29
N VAL A 73 14.87 -6.09 0.45
CA VAL A 73 16.11 -5.91 1.21
C VAL A 73 17.33 -6.31 0.38
N ASP A 74 18.49 -5.76 0.76
CA ASP A 74 19.76 -6.26 0.28
C ASP A 74 20.11 -7.61 0.93
N GLY A 75 20.07 -8.68 0.14
CA GLY A 75 20.50 -10.01 0.58
C GLY A 75 22.02 -10.24 0.51
N GLY A 76 22.80 -9.26 0.03
CA GLY A 76 24.26 -9.33 -0.08
C GLY A 76 24.80 -10.11 -1.29
N ILE A 77 23.93 -10.67 -2.13
CA ILE A 77 24.33 -11.45 -3.32
C ILE A 77 23.94 -10.74 -4.62
N TYR A 78 22.68 -10.33 -4.72
CA TYR A 78 22.13 -9.67 -5.91
C TYR A 78 21.61 -8.29 -5.55
N ARG A 79 21.71 -7.36 -6.50
CA ARG A 79 21.17 -6.01 -6.31
C ARG A 79 19.66 -6.09 -6.18
N HIS A 80 19.09 -5.42 -5.19
CA HIS A 80 17.65 -5.38 -4.96
C HIS A 80 17.01 -4.12 -5.57
N ASP A 81 17.81 -3.08 -5.83
CA ASP A 81 17.37 -1.78 -6.34
C ASP A 81 16.51 -1.87 -7.61
N PHE A 82 16.88 -2.76 -8.55
CA PHE A 82 16.16 -2.88 -9.82
C PHE A 82 14.75 -3.45 -9.60
N VAL A 83 14.58 -4.36 -8.63
CA VAL A 83 13.26 -4.89 -8.25
C VAL A 83 12.48 -3.79 -7.54
N ALA A 84 13.07 -3.14 -6.54
CA ALA A 84 12.40 -2.09 -5.76
C ALA A 84 11.88 -0.96 -6.67
N GLN A 85 12.72 -0.46 -7.57
CA GLN A 85 12.36 0.59 -8.51
C GLN A 85 11.27 0.15 -9.48
N SER A 86 11.37 -1.08 -10.03
CA SER A 86 10.37 -1.63 -10.95
C SER A 86 9.00 -1.76 -10.29
N VAL A 87 8.96 -2.19 -9.02
CA VAL A 87 7.72 -2.33 -8.25
C VAL A 87 7.07 -0.97 -8.01
N VAL A 88 7.80 0.01 -7.50
CA VAL A 88 7.25 1.35 -7.23
C VAL A 88 6.78 2.01 -8.53
N SER A 89 7.55 1.90 -9.61
CA SER A 89 7.18 2.44 -10.92
C SER A 89 5.95 1.74 -11.50
N GLY A 90 5.86 0.41 -11.36
CA GLY A 90 4.72 -0.37 -11.82
C GLY A 90 3.43 -0.06 -11.04
N LEU A 91 3.51 0.13 -9.72
CA LEU A 91 2.35 0.55 -8.91
C LEU A 91 1.88 1.97 -9.30
N MET A 92 2.81 2.87 -9.61
CA MET A 92 2.48 4.21 -10.13
C MET A 92 1.81 4.12 -11.50
N GLN A 93 2.35 3.33 -12.42
CA GLN A 93 1.72 3.14 -13.73
C GLN A 93 0.33 2.52 -13.60
N ALA A 94 0.18 1.49 -12.78
CA ALA A 94 -1.09 0.81 -12.58
C ALA A 94 -2.19 1.78 -12.12
N GLN A 95 -1.94 2.63 -11.12
CA GLN A 95 -2.96 3.57 -10.62
C GLN A 95 -3.33 4.63 -11.66
N LEU A 96 -2.35 5.15 -12.41
CA LEU A 96 -2.59 6.14 -13.47
C LEU A 96 -3.41 5.57 -14.63
N GLU A 97 -3.22 4.29 -14.96
CA GLU A 97 -3.97 3.63 -16.02
C GLU A 97 -5.38 3.22 -15.62
N THR A 98 -5.63 2.97 -14.33
CA THR A 98 -6.92 2.45 -13.84
C THR A 98 -7.77 3.48 -13.12
N ASP A 99 -7.21 4.65 -12.79
CA ASP A 99 -7.84 5.71 -12.00
C ASP A 99 -8.34 5.22 -10.63
N VAL A 100 -7.57 4.30 -10.02
CA VAL A 100 -7.82 3.77 -8.67
C VAL A 100 -6.55 3.99 -7.86
N PRO A 101 -6.61 4.69 -6.70
CA PRO A 101 -5.43 4.94 -5.88
C PRO A 101 -4.73 3.66 -5.42
N ILE A 102 -3.41 3.59 -5.63
CA ILE A 102 -2.56 2.48 -5.16
C ILE A 102 -1.48 3.04 -4.24
N LEU A 103 -1.57 2.67 -2.97
CA LEU A 103 -0.66 3.09 -1.90
C LEU A 103 0.50 2.10 -1.76
N SER A 104 1.72 2.61 -1.80
CA SER A 104 2.92 1.80 -1.64
C SER A 104 3.32 1.70 -0.17
N ILE A 105 3.36 0.47 0.34
CA ILE A 105 4.08 0.04 1.53
C ILE A 105 5.18 -0.96 1.09
N SER A 106 5.72 -0.79 -0.13
CA SER A 106 6.87 -1.52 -0.63
C SER A 106 8.14 -0.82 -0.18
N LEU A 107 8.62 -1.16 1.01
CA LEU A 107 9.71 -0.44 1.68
C LEU A 107 11.05 -1.13 1.45
N THR A 108 12.07 -0.31 1.20
CA THR A 108 13.46 -0.73 0.97
C THR A 108 14.38 -0.04 1.97
N PRO A 109 14.73 -0.68 3.10
CA PRO A 109 15.61 -0.07 4.08
C PRO A 109 17.04 0.03 3.57
N HIS A 110 17.79 1.05 4.02
CA HIS A 110 19.22 1.15 3.74
C HIS A 110 20.02 -0.05 4.24
N HIS A 111 19.62 -0.60 5.38
CA HIS A 111 20.27 -1.74 6.01
C HIS A 111 19.24 -2.70 6.57
N PHE A 112 19.38 -3.97 6.22
CA PHE A 112 18.63 -5.06 6.80
C PHE A 112 19.52 -6.29 6.91
N GLN A 113 19.46 -6.94 8.07
CA GLN A 113 20.07 -8.24 8.32
C GLN A 113 19.02 -9.06 9.06
N PRO A 114 18.93 -10.38 8.84
CA PRO A 114 17.94 -11.23 9.51
C PRO A 114 18.39 -11.54 10.95
N THR A 115 18.61 -10.50 11.75
CA THR A 115 18.92 -10.56 13.18
C THR A 115 17.67 -10.19 13.98
N ASP A 116 17.57 -10.69 15.22
CA ASP A 116 16.42 -10.43 16.08
C ASP A 116 16.13 -8.94 16.27
N ASP A 117 17.18 -8.12 16.45
CA ASP A 117 17.05 -6.67 16.62
C ASP A 117 16.44 -5.99 15.39
N HIS A 118 16.90 -6.37 14.19
CA HIS A 118 16.37 -5.81 12.95
C HIS A 118 14.94 -6.29 12.71
N VAL A 119 14.67 -7.58 12.91
CA VAL A 119 13.32 -8.13 12.77
C VAL A 119 12.34 -7.43 13.72
N ALA A 120 12.72 -7.21 14.98
CA ALA A 120 11.91 -6.47 15.95
C ALA A 120 11.68 -5.01 15.52
N PHE A 121 12.76 -4.28 15.19
CA PHE A 121 12.67 -2.89 14.76
C PHE A 121 11.76 -2.71 13.54
N PHE A 122 11.97 -3.50 12.49
CA PHE A 122 11.18 -3.39 11.27
C PHE A 122 9.75 -3.90 11.46
N SER A 123 9.51 -4.86 12.36
CA SER A 123 8.15 -5.30 12.71
C SER A 123 7.33 -4.17 13.36
N ASP A 124 7.92 -3.42 14.29
CA ASP A 124 7.27 -2.28 14.94
C ASP A 124 7.10 -1.10 13.98
N HIS A 125 8.10 -0.87 13.13
CA HIS A 125 8.03 0.17 12.13
C HIS A 125 6.98 -0.14 11.04
N PHE A 126 6.86 -1.39 10.58
CA PHE A 126 5.82 -1.81 9.63
C PHE A 126 4.42 -1.68 10.22
N LEU A 127 4.25 -1.92 11.53
CA LEU A 127 2.98 -1.64 12.21
C LEU A 127 2.59 -0.15 12.09
N THR A 128 3.57 0.74 12.28
CA THR A 128 3.36 2.19 12.11
C THR A 128 3.06 2.55 10.66
N LYS A 129 3.82 2.01 9.70
CA LYS A 129 3.62 2.26 8.27
C LYS A 129 2.28 1.75 7.76
N GLY A 130 1.78 0.63 8.30
CA GLY A 130 0.43 0.15 8.08
C GLY A 130 -0.63 1.17 8.49
N ARG A 131 -0.49 1.79 9.67
CA ARG A 131 -1.42 2.82 10.17
C ARG A 131 -1.38 4.07 9.30
N GLU A 132 -0.19 4.54 8.93
CA GLU A 132 -0.01 5.68 8.02
C GLU A 132 -0.65 5.42 6.66
N ALA A 133 -0.51 4.21 6.11
CA ALA A 133 -1.14 3.82 4.86
C ALA A 133 -2.67 3.77 4.96
N ALA A 134 -3.23 3.36 6.10
CA ALA A 134 -4.68 3.41 6.32
C ALA A 134 -5.21 4.85 6.41
N GLU A 135 -4.47 5.76 7.04
CA GLU A 135 -4.81 7.20 7.02
C GLU A 135 -4.81 7.75 5.60
N ALA A 136 -3.77 7.44 4.84
CA ALA A 136 -3.68 7.84 3.45
C ALA A 136 -4.80 7.23 2.59
N ALA A 137 -5.15 5.95 2.80
CA ALA A 137 -6.23 5.27 2.08
C ALA A 137 -7.60 5.93 2.35
N LEU A 138 -7.89 6.27 3.61
CA LEU A 138 -9.08 7.04 3.98
C LEU A 138 -9.10 8.43 3.35
N ALA A 139 -7.96 9.11 3.28
CA ALA A 139 -7.86 10.45 2.70
C ALA A 139 -8.09 10.45 1.19
N VAL A 140 -7.52 9.50 0.45
CA VAL A 140 -7.71 9.42 -1.02
C VAL A 140 -9.09 8.90 -1.42
N ALA A 141 -9.73 8.10 -0.55
CA ALA A 141 -11.10 7.63 -0.72
C ALA A 141 -12.15 8.67 -0.26
N ALA A 142 -11.73 9.78 0.35
CA ALA A 142 -12.65 10.78 0.85
C ALA A 142 -13.43 11.45 -0.30
N PRO A 143 -14.74 11.72 -0.12
CA PRO A 143 -15.52 12.46 -1.09
C PRO A 143 -14.86 13.79 -1.45
N GLY A 144 -14.62 14.03 -2.73
CA GLY A 144 -14.03 15.28 -3.23
C GLY A 144 -12.52 15.23 -3.45
N TYR A 145 -11.80 14.17 -3.10
CA TYR A 145 -10.38 14.01 -3.44
C TYR A 145 -10.15 14.12 -4.96
N ALA A 146 -10.90 13.36 -5.76
CA ALA A 146 -10.88 13.46 -7.22
C ALA A 146 -11.43 14.81 -7.73
N ALA A 147 -12.42 15.39 -7.05
CA ALA A 147 -13.04 16.65 -7.46
C ALA A 147 -12.11 17.86 -7.27
N HIS A 148 -11.24 17.85 -6.25
CA HIS A 148 -10.21 18.88 -6.07
C HIS A 148 -9.11 18.80 -7.14
N ALA A 149 -8.81 17.60 -7.64
CA ALA A 149 -7.85 17.40 -8.74
C ALA A 149 -8.39 17.86 -10.11
N LEU A 150 -9.71 17.81 -10.30
CA LEU A 150 -10.40 18.16 -11.56
C LEU A 150 -11.04 19.55 -11.55
N ALA A 151 -10.97 20.28 -10.44
CA ALA A 151 -11.49 21.64 -10.38
C ALA A 151 -10.66 22.55 -11.31
N PRO A 152 -11.29 23.33 -12.22
CA PRO A 152 -10.54 24.22 -13.11
C PRO A 152 -9.74 25.21 -12.28
N ALA A 153 -8.47 25.41 -12.65
CA ALA A 153 -7.61 26.42 -12.04
C ALA A 153 -8.38 27.74 -11.97
N ARG A 154 -8.51 28.33 -10.77
CA ARG A 154 -9.20 29.61 -10.58
C ARG A 154 -8.61 30.59 -11.59
N ALA A 155 -9.41 31.02 -12.56
CA ALA A 155 -9.06 32.08 -13.47
C ALA A 155 -8.74 33.31 -12.62
N THR A 156 -7.47 33.66 -12.56
CA THR A 156 -7.00 34.88 -11.94
C THR A 156 -7.33 36.00 -12.92
N GLY A 157 -8.36 36.78 -12.56
CA GLY A 157 -8.67 38.06 -13.20
C GLY A 157 -7.77 39.17 -12.68
#